data_AF-A0A2A4R3M5-F1
#
_entry.id   AF-A0A2A4R3M5-F1
#
_cell.length_a   1.000
_cell.length_b   1.000
_cell.length_c   1.000
_cell.angle_alpha   90.00
_cell.angle_beta   90.00
_cell.angle_gamma   90.00
#
_symmetry.space_group_name_H-M   'P 1'
#
loop_
_entity.id
_entity.type
_entity.pdbx_description
1 polymer ?
#
loop_
_entity_poly.entity_id
_entity_poly.type
_entity_poly.pdbx_seq_one_letter_code
_entity_poly.pdbx_strand_id
1 'polypeptide(L)'
;MNKAFILGVAVCITLPLFGCATKVEQRQTSMMEQHKEASMNRGIWRDMTDVEKRTYARKSLEDVGENPDAFVSKGRTREGLLLEGLEAVYGK
;
A
#
# COMPACT_ATOMS: atom_id res chain seq x y z
N MET A 1 43.20 -22.67 -8.38
CA MET A 1 41.92 -23.37 -8.14
C MET A 1 40.91 -22.36 -7.60
N ASN A 2 39.86 -22.05 -8.39
CA ASN A 2 38.46 -21.67 -8.06
C ASN A 2 38.16 -21.06 -6.66
N LYS A 3 37.40 -19.95 -6.47
CA LYS A 3 36.04 -19.58 -7.00
C LYS A 3 35.67 -18.15 -6.49
N ALA A 4 35.12 -17.25 -7.33
CA ALA A 4 33.70 -16.77 -7.38
C ALA A 4 33.49 -15.36 -6.73
N PHE A 5 33.29 -14.27 -7.51
CA PHE A 5 32.01 -13.67 -8.02
C PHE A 5 31.10 -13.14 -6.88
N ILE A 6 30.74 -11.84 -6.82
CA ILE A 6 29.71 -11.17 -7.63
C ILE A 6 30.00 -9.65 -7.82
N LEU A 7 29.94 -9.22 -9.09
CA LEU A 7 29.82 -7.85 -9.62
C LEU A 7 28.45 -7.22 -9.26
N GLY A 8 28.22 -5.91 -9.06
CA GLY A 8 28.81 -4.76 -9.74
C GLY A 8 28.07 -4.43 -11.05
N VAL A 9 26.93 -3.73 -11.01
CA VAL A 9 26.38 -3.03 -12.19
C VAL A 9 26.01 -1.60 -11.81
N ALA A 10 26.52 -0.69 -12.62
CA ALA A 10 26.62 0.74 -12.43
C ALA A 10 25.39 1.51 -12.94
N VAL A 11 25.16 2.66 -12.29
CA VAL A 11 24.72 3.97 -12.79
C VAL A 11 24.31 4.09 -14.27
N CYS A 12 23.10 4.62 -14.49
CA CYS A 12 22.72 5.72 -15.41
C CYS A 12 21.20 5.89 -15.23
N ILE A 13 20.61 7.07 -15.01
CA ILE A 13 20.50 8.15 -15.98
C ILE A 13 20.37 9.49 -15.24
N THR A 14 21.23 10.43 -15.62
CA THR A 14 21.07 11.87 -15.45
C THR A 14 19.94 12.41 -16.33
N LEU A 15 18.92 13.05 -15.74
CA LEU A 15 18.15 14.13 -16.38
C LEU A 15 17.67 15.10 -15.28
N PRO A 16 18.03 16.40 -15.32
CA PRO A 16 17.25 17.44 -14.67
C PRO A 16 16.04 17.73 -15.55
N LEU A 17 14.87 18.01 -14.96
CA LEU A 17 13.72 18.77 -15.50
C LEU A 17 12.42 18.23 -14.86
N PHE A 18 11.61 19.16 -14.34
CA PHE A 18 10.29 18.96 -13.70
C PHE A 18 10.35 18.26 -12.33
N GLY A 19 10.05 18.91 -11.21
CA GLY A 19 8.78 19.59 -10.96
C GLY A 19 7.85 18.61 -10.23
N CYS A 20 7.69 18.80 -8.92
CA CYS A 20 6.71 18.15 -8.02
C CYS A 20 6.76 16.62 -7.89
N ALA A 21 7.21 16.08 -6.75
CA ALA A 21 6.55 15.00 -5.98
C ALA A 21 7.49 14.32 -4.98
N THR A 22 7.89 14.99 -3.90
CA THR A 22 8.51 14.31 -2.74
C THR A 22 7.81 14.63 -1.41
N LYS A 23 6.59 15.19 -1.47
CA LYS A 23 5.85 15.64 -0.27
C LYS A 23 4.60 14.82 0.07
N VAL A 24 4.45 13.63 -0.50
CA VAL A 24 3.28 12.75 -0.30
C VAL A 24 3.59 11.60 0.65
N GLU A 25 4.81 11.06 0.63
CA GLU A 25 5.19 9.85 1.37
C GLU A 25 5.19 10.03 2.90
N GLN A 26 5.57 11.23 3.38
CA GLN A 26 5.72 11.50 4.81
C GLN A 26 4.41 11.92 5.50
N ARG A 27 3.38 12.34 4.73
CA ARG A 27 2.07 12.70 5.28
C ARG A 27 1.11 11.51 5.33
N GLN A 28 1.20 10.60 4.35
CA GLN A 28 0.38 9.40 4.32
C GLN A 28 0.74 8.41 5.44
N THR A 29 2.01 8.34 5.83
CA THR A 29 2.46 7.50 6.94
C THR A 29 1.93 7.97 8.29
N SER A 30 1.88 9.29 8.54
CA SER A 30 1.37 9.81 9.82
C SER A 30 -0.14 9.60 9.99
N MET A 31 -0.94 9.76 8.93
CA MET A 31 -2.38 9.46 9.04
C MET A 31 -2.60 7.97 9.26
N MET A 32 -1.85 7.12 8.56
CA MET A 32 -1.97 5.67 8.73
C MET A 32 -1.55 5.16 10.11
N GLU A 33 -0.48 5.68 10.70
CA GLU A 33 -0.14 5.33 12.09
C GLU A 33 -1.20 5.82 13.08
N GLN A 34 -1.75 7.02 12.88
CA GLN A 34 -2.89 7.49 13.68
C GLN A 34 -4.13 6.60 13.54
N HIS A 35 -4.38 6.03 12.35
CA HIS A 35 -5.45 5.05 12.14
C HIS A 35 -5.13 3.64 12.64
N LYS A 36 -3.86 3.33 12.91
CA LYS A 36 -3.49 2.04 13.52
C LYS A 36 -3.80 2.05 15.02
N GLU A 37 -3.69 3.21 15.68
CA GLU A 37 -4.14 3.41 17.08
C GLU A 37 -5.63 3.74 17.21
N ALA A 38 -6.22 4.44 16.24
CA ALA A 38 -7.67 4.70 16.21
C ALA A 38 -8.40 3.56 15.47
N SER A 39 -9.13 2.71 16.20
CA SER A 39 -9.98 1.66 15.62
C SER A 39 -10.76 2.19 14.41
N MET A 40 -10.53 1.60 13.22
CA MET A 40 -11.18 1.99 11.97
C MET A 40 -12.70 2.09 12.19
N ASN A 41 -13.28 3.24 11.83
CA ASN A 41 -14.71 3.49 11.97
C ASN A 41 -15.29 4.05 10.66
N ARG A 42 -16.62 4.10 10.60
CA ARG A 42 -17.36 4.53 9.41
C ARG A 42 -17.00 5.96 8.95
N GLY A 43 -16.85 6.90 9.87
CA GLY A 43 -16.54 8.30 9.53
C GLY A 43 -15.18 8.40 8.86
N ILE A 44 -14.18 7.79 9.47
CA ILE A 44 -12.82 7.72 8.93
C ILE A 44 -12.82 7.09 7.53
N TRP A 45 -13.48 5.94 7.37
CA TRP A 45 -13.53 5.24 6.07
C TRP A 45 -14.14 6.09 4.95
N ARG A 46 -15.17 6.88 5.26
CA ARG A 46 -15.85 7.73 4.27
C ARG A 46 -15.05 8.95 3.88
N ASP A 47 -14.21 9.45 4.79
CA ASP A 47 -13.33 10.61 4.53
C ASP A 47 -12.06 10.21 3.78
N MET A 48 -11.71 8.92 3.74
CA MET A 48 -10.58 8.40 2.99
C MET A 48 -10.82 8.41 1.49
N THR A 49 -9.80 8.84 0.75
CA THR A 49 -9.71 8.70 -0.70
C THR A 49 -9.57 7.23 -1.11
N ASP A 50 -9.87 6.92 -2.38
CA ASP A 50 -9.70 5.56 -2.91
C ASP A 50 -8.27 5.02 -2.77
N VAL A 51 -7.27 5.91 -2.90
CA VAL A 51 -5.86 5.55 -2.71
C VAL A 51 -5.58 5.19 -1.25
N GLU A 52 -6.12 5.94 -0.31
CA GLU A 52 -5.96 5.67 1.13
C GLU A 52 -6.66 4.38 1.54
N LYS A 53 -7.88 4.13 1.02
CA LYS A 53 -8.61 2.87 1.25
C LYS A 53 -7.81 1.65 0.75
N ARG A 54 -7.26 1.73 -0.47
CA ARG A 54 -6.39 0.66 -1.02
C ARG A 54 -5.13 0.47 -0.19
N THR A 55 -4.46 1.57 0.17
CA THR A 55 -3.24 1.53 1.00
C THR A 55 -3.51 0.88 2.35
N TYR A 56 -4.63 1.23 2.98
CA TYR A 56 -5.08 0.63 4.23
C TYR A 56 -5.34 -0.88 4.09
N ALA A 57 -6.07 -1.30 3.05
CA ALA A 57 -6.35 -2.71 2.80
C ALA A 57 -5.08 -3.53 2.55
N ARG A 58 -4.15 -3.03 1.73
CA ARG A 58 -2.87 -3.70 1.46
C ARG A 58 -2.06 -3.88 2.74
N LYS A 59 -1.84 -2.80 3.49
CA LYS A 59 -1.07 -2.88 4.73
C LYS A 59 -1.75 -3.72 5.80
N SER A 60 -3.08 -3.73 5.87
CA SER A 60 -3.80 -4.60 6.79
C SER A 60 -3.57 -6.09 6.49
N LEU A 61 -3.45 -6.45 5.21
CA LEU A 61 -3.10 -7.81 4.78
C LEU A 61 -1.62 -8.12 5.06
N GLU A 62 -0.72 -7.21 4.73
CA GLU A 62 0.71 -7.36 4.99
C GLU A 62 1.02 -7.49 6.49
N ASP A 63 0.33 -6.72 7.35
CA ASP A 63 0.47 -6.76 8.81
C ASP A 63 0.11 -8.14 9.41
N VAL A 64 -0.77 -8.90 8.74
CA VAL A 64 -1.13 -10.28 9.15
C VAL A 64 -0.38 -11.36 8.35
N GLY A 65 0.62 -10.96 7.56
CA GLY A 65 1.45 -11.88 6.76
C GLY A 65 0.77 -12.42 5.51
N GLU A 66 -0.31 -11.79 5.04
CA GLU A 66 -1.04 -12.18 3.85
C GLU A 66 -0.59 -11.38 2.63
N ASN A 67 -0.52 -12.02 1.46
CA ASN A 67 -0.17 -11.37 0.21
C ASN A 67 -1.40 -10.65 -0.39
N PRO A 68 -1.40 -9.30 -0.52
CA PRO A 68 -2.52 -8.55 -1.07
C PRO A 68 -2.88 -8.93 -2.51
N ASP A 69 -1.87 -9.30 -3.29
CA ASP A 69 -1.97 -9.60 -4.72
C ASP A 69 -2.31 -11.08 -4.98
N ALA A 70 -2.40 -11.91 -3.92
CA ALA A 70 -2.78 -13.31 -4.06
C ALA A 70 -4.24 -13.43 -4.56
N PHE A 71 -4.45 -14.27 -5.58
CA PHE A 71 -5.77 -14.54 -6.10
C PHE A 71 -6.59 -15.42 -5.14
N VAL A 72 -7.83 -15.01 -4.86
CA VAL A 72 -8.75 -15.74 -3.98
C VAL A 72 -9.83 -16.47 -4.78
N SER A 73 -10.32 -15.88 -5.87
CA SER A 73 -11.21 -16.54 -6.84
C SER A 73 -11.38 -15.70 -8.10
N LYS A 74 -11.59 -16.33 -9.27
CA LYS A 74 -12.04 -15.71 -10.55
C LYS A 74 -11.50 -14.28 -10.79
N GLY A 75 -10.19 -14.10 -10.80
CA GLY A 75 -9.55 -12.80 -11.11
C GLY A 75 -9.61 -11.75 -9.99
N ARG A 76 -10.12 -12.07 -8.80
CA ARG A 76 -10.07 -11.21 -7.61
C ARG A 76 -8.87 -11.52 -6.73
N THR A 77 -8.20 -10.46 -6.28
CA THR A 77 -7.11 -10.51 -5.31
C THR A 77 -7.63 -10.41 -3.88
N ARG A 78 -6.80 -10.76 -2.90
CA ARG A 78 -7.12 -10.60 -1.47
C ARG A 78 -7.38 -9.15 -1.10
N GLU A 79 -6.61 -8.21 -1.66
CA GLU A 79 -6.86 -6.77 -1.51
C GLU A 79 -8.26 -6.40 -1.98
N GLY A 80 -8.65 -6.84 -3.19
CA GLY A 80 -9.98 -6.55 -3.75
C GLY A 80 -11.10 -7.11 -2.88
N LEU A 81 -10.96 -8.35 -2.40
CA LEU A 81 -11.94 -8.97 -1.52
C LEU A 81 -12.07 -8.23 -0.18
N LEU A 82 -10.96 -7.79 0.40
CA LEU A 82 -10.96 -7.03 1.64
C LEU A 82 -11.61 -5.66 1.45
N LEU A 83 -11.29 -4.94 0.36
CA LEU A 83 -11.90 -3.66 0.03
C LEU A 83 -13.43 -3.76 -0.12
N GLU A 84 -13.92 -4.80 -0.81
CA GLU A 84 -15.36 -5.07 -0.92
C GLU A 84 -16.00 -5.26 0.47
N GLY A 85 -15.35 -6.01 1.36
CA GLY A 85 -15.81 -6.22 2.73
C GLY A 85 -15.83 -4.93 3.57
N LEU A 86 -14.76 -4.14 3.49
CA LEU A 86 -14.66 -2.86 4.20
C LEU A 86 -15.72 -1.86 3.71
N GLU A 87 -15.95 -1.79 2.40
CA GLU A 87 -17.00 -0.93 1.83
C GLU A 87 -18.40 -1.40 2.25
N ALA A 88 -18.64 -2.71 2.35
CA ALA A 88 -19.92 -3.23 2.81
C ALA A 88 -20.22 -2.90 4.30
N VAL A 89 -19.18 -2.82 5.13
CA VAL A 89 -19.29 -2.54 6.58
C VAL A 89 -19.32 -1.04 6.86
N TYR A 90 -18.43 -0.27 6.22
CA TYR A 90 -18.16 1.13 6.53
C TYR A 90 -18.60 2.12 5.44
N GLY A 91 -18.99 1.66 4.25
CA GLY A 91 -19.46 2.53 3.15
C GLY A 91 -20.92 2.97 3.28
N LYS A 92 -21.67 2.40 4.23
CA LYS A 92 -23.10 2.73 4.46
C LYS A 92 -23.33 4.01 5.26
#